data_AF-A0A672MIU2-F1
#
_entry.id   AF-A0A672MIU2-F1
#
_cell.length_a   1.000
_cell.length_b   1.000
_cell.length_c   1.000
_cell.angle_alpha   90.00
_cell.angle_beta   90.00
_cell.angle_gamma   90.00
#
_symmetry.space_group_name_H-M   'P 1'
#
loop_
_entity.id
_entity.type
_entity.pdbx_description
1 polymer ?
#
loop_
_entity_poly.entity_id
_entity_poly.type
_entity_poly.pdbx_seq_one_letter_code
_entity_poly.pdbx_strand_id
1 'polypeptide(L)'
;MPRHNMETQRSQWDPLMRSPWIVRVEPDTESSSTETERHRVKQGGGVSLTSPSMLLQQRITELDQQREELKIELQLEVALLRGELQAEEECLRRHTEQLQVLQEKDRQRRSRQRASRQKERVQLEEQRLKVEEMRRRCEEKQKQIPSQPEDQREPLLLQLQQERDALEATVRAFEDMEFHVLELESGVEDEREGEDGESQTVIEREISRVQHTRNASQERVQRLEKQLKEMEKEKEKALSSLRQERKELLHSSQRVLKEKKPLTDWSNITGSTPCVMSLSPLTIHKAAQESLKDRSSLPRRRSSHKKNTDRPLSAQGEQARQVKRHSLGHKYLLKCGLTGVRL
;
A
#
# COMPACT_ATOMS: atom_id res chain seq x y z
N MET A 1 -31.30 36.54 2.56
CA MET A 1 -32.21 35.56 1.91
C MET A 1 -32.35 35.95 0.44
N PRO A 2 -32.50 35.04 -0.55
CA PRO A 2 -32.82 33.59 -0.49
C PRO A 2 -31.64 32.75 0.07
N ARG A 3 -31.79 31.57 0.69
CA ARG A 3 -32.41 30.25 0.38
C ARG A 3 -31.53 29.30 -0.45
N HIS A 4 -31.35 28.09 0.09
CA HIS A 4 -30.55 26.98 -0.45
C HIS A 4 -31.06 26.45 -1.79
N ASN A 5 -30.14 25.86 -2.56
CA ASN A 5 -30.32 24.47 -3.02
C ASN A 5 -29.04 23.66 -2.71
N MET A 6 -29.18 22.35 -2.51
CA MET A 6 -28.10 21.41 -2.16
C MET A 6 -28.41 20.05 -2.79
N GLU A 7 -27.80 19.75 -3.94
CA GLU A 7 -28.01 18.46 -4.63
C GLU A 7 -26.68 17.71 -4.82
N THR A 8 -26.51 16.69 -3.97
CA THR A 8 -25.32 15.85 -3.88
C THR A 8 -25.32 14.76 -4.95
N GLN A 9 -24.34 14.78 -5.85
CA GLN A 9 -23.95 13.60 -6.65
C GLN A 9 -22.47 13.32 -6.39
N ARG A 10 -22.10 12.31 -5.59
CA ARG A 10 -22.19 10.85 -5.82
C ARG A 10 -21.09 10.30 -6.74
N SER A 11 -19.82 10.54 -6.38
CA SER A 11 -18.66 9.85 -6.96
C SER A 11 -18.31 8.57 -6.17
N GLN A 12 -19.06 7.50 -6.42
CA GLN A 12 -18.76 6.17 -5.90
C GLN A 12 -17.74 5.47 -6.83
N TRP A 13 -16.48 5.39 -6.40
CA TRP A 13 -15.42 4.70 -7.15
C TRP A 13 -15.08 3.35 -6.51
N ASP A 14 -15.80 2.31 -6.91
CA ASP A 14 -15.48 0.90 -6.65
C ASP A 14 -14.80 0.26 -7.89
N PRO A 15 -13.47 0.11 -7.91
CA PRO A 15 -12.78 -0.65 -8.95
C PRO A 15 -12.78 -2.15 -8.60
N LEU A 16 -13.95 -2.79 -8.60
CA LEU A 16 -14.10 -4.24 -8.36
C LEU A 16 -14.96 -4.91 -9.43
N MET A 17 -14.50 -4.86 -10.69
CA MET A 17 -15.01 -5.71 -11.76
C MET A 17 -13.90 -6.60 -12.31
N ARG A 18 -14.16 -7.92 -12.30
CA ARG A 18 -13.39 -8.91 -13.04
C ARG A 18 -13.49 -8.60 -14.54
N SER A 19 -12.38 -8.54 -15.26
CA SER A 19 -12.39 -8.53 -16.73
C SER A 19 -12.96 -9.86 -17.28
N PRO A 20 -14.09 -9.86 -18.00
CA PRO A 20 -14.64 -11.05 -18.62
C PRO A 20 -14.39 -11.02 -20.13
N TRP A 21 -13.58 -11.96 -20.62
CA TRP A 21 -13.54 -12.45 -22.02
C TRP A 21 -13.55 -11.38 -23.14
N ILE A 22 -12.40 -11.11 -23.75
CA ILE A 22 -12.38 -10.39 -25.04
C ILE A 22 -13.04 -11.28 -26.10
N VAL A 23 -14.28 -10.94 -26.44
CA VAL A 23 -14.91 -11.37 -27.70
C VAL A 23 -14.16 -10.68 -28.84
N ARG A 24 -13.76 -11.47 -29.85
CA ARG A 24 -13.09 -10.95 -31.04
C ARG A 24 -14.09 -10.13 -31.87
N VAL A 25 -13.77 -8.87 -32.13
CA VAL A 25 -14.56 -7.98 -32.98
C VAL A 25 -14.00 -8.07 -34.40
N GLU A 26 -14.80 -8.61 -35.32
CA GLU A 26 -14.50 -8.65 -36.76
C GLU A 26 -14.88 -7.28 -37.40
N PRO A 27 -14.04 -6.69 -38.27
CA PRO A 27 -14.29 -5.38 -38.87
C PRO A 27 -14.75 -5.46 -40.34
N ASP A 28 -16.02 -5.76 -40.59
CA ASP A 28 -16.59 -5.69 -41.95
C ASP A 28 -17.03 -4.26 -42.29
N THR A 29 -16.37 -3.65 -43.28
CA THR A 29 -16.78 -2.40 -43.94
C THR A 29 -17.36 -2.72 -45.32
N GLU A 30 -18.43 -2.04 -45.71
CA GLU A 30 -19.12 -2.26 -46.98
C GLU A 30 -18.20 -2.09 -48.21
N SER A 31 -18.30 -3.00 -49.18
CA SER A 31 -17.93 -2.73 -50.57
C SER A 31 -18.68 -3.65 -51.54
N SER A 32 -18.97 -3.11 -52.72
CA SER A 32 -19.94 -3.65 -53.67
C SER A 32 -19.45 -4.86 -54.47
N SER A 33 -20.41 -5.71 -54.84
CA SER A 33 -20.31 -6.76 -55.85
C SER A 33 -19.61 -6.35 -57.15
N THR A 34 -18.77 -7.26 -57.67
CA THR A 34 -18.78 -7.62 -59.10
C THR A 34 -18.60 -9.13 -59.25
N GLU A 35 -19.27 -9.70 -60.25
CA GLU A 35 -19.26 -11.13 -60.57
C GLU A 35 -18.02 -11.50 -61.40
N THR A 36 -17.37 -12.64 -61.10
CA THR A 36 -16.32 -13.23 -61.96
C THR A 36 -16.28 -14.74 -61.78
N GLU A 37 -15.93 -15.46 -62.85
CA GLU A 37 -16.40 -16.81 -63.11
C GLU A 37 -15.44 -17.95 -62.69
N ARG A 38 -16.05 -19.05 -62.23
CA ARG A 38 -15.56 -20.44 -62.13
C ARG A 38 -14.05 -20.70 -62.37
N HIS A 39 -13.34 -21.12 -61.32
CA HIS A 39 -12.35 -22.20 -61.45
C HIS A 39 -12.43 -23.21 -60.29
N ARG A 40 -13.09 -24.34 -60.56
CA ARG A 40 -13.19 -25.48 -59.63
C ARG A 40 -11.89 -26.28 -59.63
N VAL A 41 -10.83 -25.74 -59.01
CA VAL A 41 -9.58 -26.46 -58.78
C VAL A 41 -9.89 -27.72 -57.97
N LYS A 42 -9.48 -28.89 -58.47
CA LYS A 42 -9.71 -30.17 -57.82
C LYS A 42 -9.02 -30.17 -56.45
N GLN A 43 -9.71 -30.64 -55.41
CA GLN A 43 -9.05 -31.04 -54.17
C GLN A 43 -8.18 -32.26 -54.47
N GLY A 44 -6.91 -32.01 -54.79
CA GLY A 44 -5.87 -33.03 -54.74
C GLY A 44 -5.67 -33.39 -53.28
N GLY A 45 -6.12 -34.58 -52.87
CA GLY A 45 -5.96 -35.13 -51.52
C GLY A 45 -4.51 -35.51 -51.20
N GLY A 46 -3.58 -34.57 -51.38
CA GLY A 46 -2.21 -34.71 -50.95
C GLY A 46 -2.16 -34.65 -49.43
N VAL A 47 -2.11 -35.81 -48.79
CA VAL A 47 -1.68 -35.91 -47.39
C VAL A 47 -0.27 -35.34 -47.34
N SER A 48 -0.14 -34.12 -46.82
CA SER A 48 1.14 -33.44 -46.73
C SER A 48 2.02 -34.20 -45.75
N LEU A 49 2.92 -35.03 -46.29
CA LEU A 49 3.93 -35.78 -45.55
C LEU A 49 5.00 -34.81 -45.05
N THR A 50 4.58 -33.93 -44.13
CA THR A 50 5.39 -32.99 -43.39
C THR A 50 6.47 -33.77 -42.65
N SER A 51 7.65 -33.81 -43.26
CA SER A 51 8.80 -34.53 -42.71
C SER A 51 9.01 -34.10 -41.25
N PRO A 52 9.33 -35.00 -40.29
CA PRO A 52 9.45 -34.63 -38.87
C PRO A 52 10.37 -33.42 -38.59
N SER A 53 11.35 -33.16 -39.44
CA SER A 53 12.16 -31.93 -39.38
C SER A 53 11.36 -30.64 -39.62
N MET A 54 10.39 -30.64 -40.55
CA MET A 54 9.52 -29.48 -40.82
C MET A 54 8.59 -29.20 -39.65
N LEU A 55 8.01 -30.24 -39.04
CA LEU A 55 7.15 -30.11 -37.85
C LEU A 55 7.93 -29.52 -36.66
N LEU A 56 9.18 -29.96 -36.46
CA LEU A 56 10.06 -29.40 -35.43
C LEU A 56 10.44 -27.94 -35.73
N GLN A 57 10.70 -27.56 -36.98
CA GLN A 57 10.96 -26.16 -37.35
C GLN A 57 9.71 -25.28 -37.15
N GLN A 58 8.53 -25.76 -37.54
CA GLN A 58 7.26 -25.07 -37.32
C GLN A 58 7.01 -24.81 -35.83
N ARG A 59 7.23 -25.81 -34.97
CA ARG A 59 7.11 -25.66 -33.50
C ARG A 59 8.16 -24.71 -32.92
N ILE A 60 9.36 -24.64 -33.48
CA ILE A 60 10.38 -23.65 -33.08
C ILE A 60 9.92 -22.23 -33.45
N THR A 61 9.36 -22.01 -34.64
CA THR A 61 8.81 -20.70 -35.03
C THR A 61 7.59 -20.30 -34.19
N GLU A 62 6.72 -21.25 -33.83
CA GLU A 62 5.58 -21.04 -32.93
C GLU A 62 6.05 -20.57 -31.54
N LEU A 63 7.09 -21.20 -30.98
CA LEU A 63 7.69 -20.79 -29.71
C LEU A 63 8.46 -19.47 -29.78
N ASP A 64 9.03 -19.13 -30.94
CA ASP A 64 9.63 -17.81 -31.17
C ASP A 64 8.56 -16.70 -31.21
N GLN A 65 7.37 -16.97 -31.74
CA GLN A 65 6.19 -16.10 -31.70
C GLN A 65 5.63 -15.98 -30.27
N GLN A 66 5.26 -17.10 -29.64
CA GLN A 66 4.69 -17.15 -28.28
C GLN A 66 5.58 -16.46 -27.24
N ARG A 67 6.91 -16.54 -27.37
CA ARG A 67 7.84 -15.82 -26.48
C ARG A 67 7.80 -14.31 -26.69
N GLU A 68 7.65 -13.83 -27.92
CA GLU A 68 7.62 -12.40 -28.21
C GLU A 68 6.25 -11.78 -27.86
N GLU A 69 5.16 -12.49 -28.11
CA GLU A 69 3.80 -12.17 -27.62
C GLU A 69 3.79 -12.04 -26.09
N LEU A 70 4.18 -13.10 -25.37
CA LEU A 70 4.24 -13.13 -23.91
C LEU A 70 5.22 -12.09 -23.32
N LYS A 71 6.28 -11.76 -24.06
CA LYS A 71 7.20 -10.68 -23.67
C LYS A 71 6.52 -9.31 -23.74
N ILE A 72 5.69 -9.06 -24.76
CA ILE A 72 4.93 -7.81 -24.91
C ILE A 72 3.85 -7.73 -23.83
N GLU A 73 3.07 -8.80 -23.61
CA GLU A 73 2.06 -8.89 -22.54
C GLU A 73 2.68 -8.60 -21.16
N LEU A 74 3.75 -9.32 -20.79
CA LEU A 74 4.43 -9.10 -19.51
C LEU A 74 5.31 -7.85 -19.49
N GLN A 75 5.48 -7.13 -20.61
CA GLN A 75 5.99 -5.75 -20.64
C GLN A 75 4.88 -4.74 -20.34
N LEU A 76 3.68 -4.95 -20.87
CA LEU A 76 2.50 -4.13 -20.60
C LEU A 76 2.09 -4.21 -19.12
N GLU A 77 1.92 -5.41 -18.56
CA GLU A 77 1.54 -5.58 -17.14
C GLU A 77 2.54 -4.91 -16.17
N VAL A 78 3.85 -5.05 -16.45
CA VAL A 78 4.92 -4.38 -15.68
C VAL A 78 4.87 -2.86 -15.86
N ALA A 79 4.48 -2.35 -17.02
CA ALA A 79 4.32 -0.90 -17.25
C ALA A 79 3.07 -0.34 -16.53
N LEU A 80 1.95 -1.07 -16.56
CA LEU A 80 0.71 -0.70 -15.86
C LEU A 80 0.93 -0.64 -14.34
N LEU A 81 1.54 -1.66 -13.74
CA LEU A 81 1.85 -1.67 -12.31
C LEU A 81 2.83 -0.57 -11.90
N ARG A 82 3.78 -0.18 -12.76
CA ARG A 82 4.66 0.97 -12.53
C ARG A 82 3.90 2.30 -12.60
N GLY A 83 2.93 2.44 -13.51
CA GLY A 83 2.06 3.60 -13.58
C GLY A 83 1.16 3.75 -12.35
N GLU A 84 0.53 2.66 -11.88
CA GLU A 84 -0.22 2.65 -10.63
C GLU A 84 0.65 2.98 -9.41
N LEU A 85 1.86 2.40 -9.35
CA LEU A 85 2.81 2.66 -8.26
C LEU A 85 3.19 4.14 -8.21
N GLN A 86 3.59 4.74 -9.34
CA GLN A 86 3.93 6.17 -9.39
C GLN A 86 2.74 7.06 -9.00
N ALA A 87 1.53 6.75 -9.47
CA ALA A 87 0.34 7.52 -9.14
C ALA A 87 0.03 7.50 -7.62
N GLU A 88 0.21 6.35 -6.96
CA GLU A 88 0.08 6.22 -5.51
C GLU A 88 1.24 6.86 -4.74
N GLU A 89 2.49 6.77 -5.22
CA GLU A 89 3.63 7.48 -4.64
C GLU A 89 3.42 9.00 -4.68
N GLU A 90 2.87 9.55 -5.76
CA GLU A 90 2.50 10.96 -5.84
C GLU A 90 1.34 11.32 -4.89
N CYS A 91 0.35 10.44 -4.70
CA CYS A 91 -0.72 10.64 -3.72
C CYS A 91 -0.20 10.60 -2.28
N LEU A 92 0.69 9.65 -1.96
CA LEU A 92 1.39 9.57 -0.68
C LEU A 92 2.22 10.83 -0.41
N ARG A 93 2.91 11.37 -1.43
CA ARG A 93 3.62 12.66 -1.35
C ARG A 93 2.66 13.81 -1.04
N ARG A 94 1.57 13.96 -1.81
CA ARG A 94 0.53 14.99 -1.61
C ARG A 94 -0.04 14.94 -0.19
N HIS A 95 -0.38 13.76 0.33
CA HIS A 95 -0.87 13.61 1.71
C HIS A 95 0.20 13.91 2.77
N THR A 96 1.47 13.62 2.50
CA THR A 96 2.58 13.95 3.40
C THR A 96 2.83 15.46 3.47
N GLU A 97 2.78 16.16 2.34
CA GLU A 97 2.88 17.63 2.26
C GLU A 97 1.67 18.31 2.93
N GLN A 98 0.45 17.83 2.66
CA GLN A 98 -0.77 18.31 3.32
C GLN A 98 -0.66 18.15 4.85
N LEU A 99 -0.17 17.01 5.34
CA LEU A 99 0.03 16.77 6.76
C LEU A 99 1.04 17.74 7.39
N GLN A 100 2.16 18.02 6.72
CA GLN A 100 3.15 18.99 7.19
C GLN A 100 2.55 20.40 7.30
N VAL A 101 1.79 20.85 6.30
CA VAL A 101 1.11 22.17 6.31
C VAL A 101 0.11 22.26 7.46
N LEU A 102 -0.67 21.20 7.73
CA LEU A 102 -1.62 21.16 8.83
C LEU A 102 -0.93 21.16 10.20
N GLN A 103 0.15 20.39 10.37
CA GLN A 103 0.95 20.36 11.59
C GLN A 103 1.63 21.71 11.87
N GLU A 104 2.11 22.40 10.83
CA GLU A 104 2.66 23.75 10.96
C GLU A 104 1.58 24.78 11.31
N LYS A 105 0.38 24.70 10.69
CA LYS A 105 -0.77 25.55 11.06
C LYS A 105 -1.16 25.35 12.54
N ASP A 106 -1.18 24.11 13.00
CA ASP A 106 -1.46 23.79 14.41
C ASP A 106 -0.39 24.35 15.36
N ARG A 107 0.90 24.16 15.03
CA ARG A 107 2.03 24.73 15.78
C ARG A 107 1.94 26.25 15.85
N GLN A 108 1.60 26.92 14.75
CA GLN A 108 1.43 28.37 14.69
C GLN A 108 0.25 28.85 15.57
N ARG A 109 -0.91 28.19 15.52
CA ARG A 109 -2.06 28.53 16.39
C ARG A 109 -1.67 28.42 17.87
N ARG A 110 -1.11 27.27 18.29
CA ARG A 110 -0.66 27.07 19.68
C ARG A 110 0.42 28.08 20.10
N SER A 111 1.27 28.53 19.17
CA SER A 111 2.26 29.57 19.44
C SER A 111 1.65 30.96 19.62
N ARG A 112 0.57 31.29 18.90
CA ARG A 112 -0.19 32.54 19.06
C ARG A 112 -0.98 32.56 20.36
N GLN A 113 -1.70 31.48 20.66
CA GLN A 113 -2.47 31.30 21.90
C GLN A 113 -1.57 31.46 23.14
N ARG A 114 -0.37 30.84 23.14
CA ARG A 114 0.65 31.03 24.18
C ARG A 114 1.17 32.47 24.28
N ALA A 115 1.33 33.16 23.15
CA ALA A 115 1.77 34.56 23.15
C ALA A 115 0.70 35.51 23.70
N SER A 116 -0.59 35.23 23.48
CA SER A 116 -1.69 35.97 24.12
C SER A 116 -1.69 35.74 25.64
N ARG A 117 -1.77 34.47 26.08
CA ARG A 117 -1.75 34.13 27.52
C ARG A 117 -0.53 34.70 28.26
N GLN A 118 0.63 34.77 27.60
CA GLN A 118 1.82 35.43 28.15
C GLN A 118 1.71 36.96 28.21
N LYS A 119 1.05 37.61 27.25
CA LYS A 119 0.77 39.05 27.24
C LYS A 119 -0.25 39.42 28.31
N GLU A 120 -1.36 38.69 28.42
CA GLU A 120 -2.36 38.90 29.48
C GLU A 120 -1.73 38.78 30.87
N ARG A 121 -0.89 37.76 31.10
CA ARG A 121 -0.11 37.60 32.35
C ARG A 121 0.81 38.79 32.66
N VAL A 122 1.44 39.40 31.65
CA VAL A 122 2.26 40.61 31.87
C VAL A 122 1.39 41.81 32.23
N GLN A 123 0.26 41.99 31.56
CA GLN A 123 -0.69 43.08 31.86
C GLN A 123 -1.32 42.94 33.26
N LEU A 124 -1.55 41.70 33.71
CA LEU A 124 -2.02 41.40 35.06
C LEU A 124 -0.97 41.78 36.12
N GLU A 125 0.30 41.43 35.91
CA GLU A 125 1.39 41.82 36.83
C GLU A 125 1.63 43.35 36.83
N GLU A 126 1.48 44.03 35.67
CA GLU A 126 1.50 45.49 35.59
C GLU A 126 0.39 46.14 36.43
N GLN A 127 -0.83 45.60 36.42
CA GLN A 127 -1.90 46.10 37.31
C GLN A 127 -1.66 45.71 38.78
N ARG A 128 -1.12 44.51 39.05
CA ARG A 128 -0.76 44.06 40.40
C ARG A 128 0.22 45.03 41.07
N LEU A 129 1.30 45.39 40.37
CA LEU A 129 2.32 46.33 40.85
C LEU A 129 1.76 47.75 41.06
N LYS A 130 0.87 48.21 40.17
CA LYS A 130 0.18 49.50 40.30
C LYS A 130 -0.76 49.54 41.52
N VAL A 131 -1.49 48.47 41.80
CA VAL A 131 -2.32 48.32 43.00
C VAL A 131 -1.45 48.30 44.27
N GLU A 132 -0.31 47.60 44.23
CA GLU A 132 0.65 47.53 45.35
C GLU A 132 1.28 48.91 45.64
N GLU A 133 1.67 49.68 44.62
CA GLU A 133 2.16 51.05 44.79
C GLU A 133 1.07 52.02 45.31
N MET A 134 -0.13 51.98 44.73
CA MET A 134 -1.25 52.83 45.20
C MET A 134 -1.60 52.52 46.67
N ARG A 135 -1.59 51.25 47.06
CA ARG A 135 -1.77 50.81 48.45
C ARG A 135 -0.68 51.37 49.36
N ARG A 136 0.59 51.22 48.99
CA ARG A 136 1.76 51.77 49.70
C ARG A 136 1.63 53.28 49.90
N ARG A 137 1.34 54.03 48.83
CA ARG A 137 1.19 55.50 48.85
C ARG A 137 0.08 55.96 49.81
N CYS A 138 -1.07 55.28 49.81
CA CYS A 138 -2.17 55.59 50.72
C CYS A 138 -1.80 55.29 52.18
N GLU A 139 -1.10 54.18 52.44
CA GLU A 139 -0.63 53.86 53.79
C GLU A 139 0.46 54.80 54.31
N GLU A 140 1.40 55.22 53.46
CA GLU A 140 2.41 56.23 53.80
C GLU A 140 1.76 57.55 54.20
N LYS A 141 0.77 58.02 53.44
CA LYS A 141 -0.03 59.20 53.80
C LYS A 141 -0.79 59.01 55.11
N GLN A 142 -1.46 57.87 55.30
CA GLN A 142 -2.19 57.57 56.54
C GLN A 142 -1.27 57.59 57.77
N LYS A 143 -0.01 57.19 57.63
CA LYS A 143 1.03 57.25 58.68
C LYS A 143 1.55 58.69 58.92
N GLN A 144 1.45 59.58 57.93
CA GLN A 144 1.94 60.97 58.00
C GLN A 144 0.89 61.99 58.49
N ILE A 145 -0.41 61.76 58.26
CA ILE A 145 -1.48 62.70 58.66
C ILE A 145 -1.47 63.04 60.17
N PRO A 146 -1.27 62.09 61.11
CA PRO A 146 -1.27 62.41 62.54
C PRO A 146 -0.20 63.41 63.00
N SER A 147 0.94 63.48 62.30
CA SER A 147 2.02 64.43 62.61
C SER A 147 1.85 65.82 62.01
N GLN A 148 0.78 66.06 61.23
CA GLN A 148 0.47 67.38 60.67
C GLN A 148 -0.31 68.27 61.66
N PRO A 149 -0.24 69.61 61.52
CA PRO A 149 -1.05 70.55 62.29
C PRO A 149 -2.56 70.31 62.10
N GLU A 150 -3.36 70.61 63.13
CA GLU A 150 -4.77 70.19 63.16
C GLU A 150 -5.59 70.78 62.00
N ASP A 151 -5.39 72.07 61.69
CA ASP A 151 -5.99 72.81 60.56
C ASP A 151 -5.74 72.14 59.19
N GLN A 152 -4.70 71.29 59.08
CA GLN A 152 -4.30 70.62 57.83
C GLN A 152 -4.77 69.15 57.79
N ARG A 153 -5.17 68.55 58.91
CA ARG A 153 -5.52 67.13 58.99
C ARG A 153 -6.79 66.80 58.21
N GLU A 154 -7.85 67.59 58.35
CA GLU A 154 -9.13 67.32 57.69
C GLU A 154 -9.05 67.38 56.14
N PRO A 155 -8.42 68.39 55.52
CA PRO A 155 -8.14 68.37 54.08
C PRO A 155 -7.31 67.17 53.62
N LEU A 156 -6.31 66.74 54.39
CA LEU A 156 -5.48 65.58 54.05
C LEU A 156 -6.21 64.24 54.23
N LEU A 157 -7.14 64.15 55.19
CA LEU A 157 -8.04 62.99 55.34
C LEU A 157 -9.01 62.88 54.16
N LEU A 158 -9.57 64.00 53.70
CA LEU A 158 -10.41 64.05 52.50
C LEU A 158 -9.65 63.64 51.24
N GLN A 159 -8.40 64.10 51.07
CA GLN A 159 -7.54 63.63 49.97
C GLN A 159 -7.22 62.14 50.10
N LEU A 160 -6.89 61.65 51.30
CA LEU A 160 -6.61 60.24 51.53
C LEU A 160 -7.84 59.36 51.21
N GLN A 161 -9.05 59.81 51.55
CA GLN A 161 -10.28 59.09 51.20
C GLN A 161 -10.42 58.97 49.68
N GLN A 162 -10.28 60.07 48.92
CA GLN A 162 -10.34 60.04 47.45
C GLN A 162 -9.28 59.10 46.85
N GLU A 163 -8.08 59.04 47.43
CA GLU A 163 -7.03 58.11 46.98
C GLU A 163 -7.28 56.65 47.41
N ARG A 164 -8.03 56.41 48.51
CA ARG A 164 -8.52 55.08 48.90
C ARG A 164 -9.67 54.61 48.00
N ASP A 165 -10.60 55.49 47.64
CA ASP A 165 -11.69 55.19 46.71
C ASP A 165 -11.13 54.86 45.31
N ALA A 166 -10.14 55.62 44.85
CA ALA A 166 -9.42 55.34 43.60
C ALA A 166 -8.63 54.02 43.66
N LEU A 167 -8.01 53.70 44.81
CA LEU A 167 -7.36 52.40 45.03
C LEU A 167 -8.36 51.25 44.96
N GLU A 168 -9.54 51.36 45.58
CA GLU A 168 -10.58 50.33 45.51
C GLU A 168 -11.05 50.11 44.07
N ALA A 169 -11.25 51.17 43.29
CA ALA A 169 -11.58 51.06 41.87
C ALA A 169 -10.49 50.33 41.06
N THR A 170 -9.19 50.55 41.35
CA THR A 170 -8.10 49.79 40.72
C THR A 170 -7.95 48.36 41.23
N VAL A 171 -8.35 48.08 42.47
CA VAL A 171 -8.37 46.71 43.03
C VAL A 171 -9.43 45.89 42.28
N ARG A 172 -10.66 46.38 42.15
CA ARG A 172 -11.72 45.67 41.41
C ARG A 172 -11.34 45.43 39.95
N ALA A 173 -10.76 46.43 39.28
CA ALA A 173 -10.28 46.27 37.90
C ALA A 173 -9.12 45.27 37.77
N PHE A 174 -8.33 45.05 38.82
CA PHE A 174 -7.33 43.98 38.88
C PHE A 174 -8.00 42.61 39.13
N GLU A 175 -8.97 42.54 40.05
CA GLU A 175 -9.74 41.31 40.33
C GLU A 175 -10.49 40.83 39.08
N ASP A 176 -11.17 41.73 38.36
CA ASP A 176 -11.84 41.44 37.08
C ASP A 176 -10.87 40.86 36.03
N MET A 177 -9.64 41.40 35.96
CA MET A 177 -8.58 40.88 35.08
C MET A 177 -8.03 39.52 35.54
N GLU A 178 -7.92 39.29 36.85
CA GLU A 178 -7.50 38.00 37.40
C GLU A 178 -8.53 36.91 37.09
N PHE A 179 -9.83 37.20 37.23
CA PHE A 179 -10.90 36.29 36.84
C PHE A 179 -10.86 35.93 35.35
N HIS A 180 -10.72 36.90 34.45
CA HIS A 180 -10.64 36.63 33.00
C HIS A 180 -9.43 35.77 32.63
N VAL A 181 -8.25 36.01 33.21
CA VAL A 181 -7.07 35.16 33.00
C VAL A 181 -7.30 33.73 33.50
N LEU A 182 -8.06 33.55 34.59
CA LEU A 182 -8.44 32.22 35.09
C LEU A 182 -9.48 31.51 34.19
N GLU A 183 -10.40 32.23 33.54
CA GLU A 183 -11.32 31.65 32.55
C GLU A 183 -10.58 31.19 31.26
N LEU A 184 -9.62 31.98 30.79
CA LEU A 184 -8.72 31.62 29.69
C LEU A 184 -7.84 30.39 29.99
N GLU A 185 -7.33 30.27 31.23
CA GLU A 185 -6.40 29.20 31.59
C GLU A 185 -7.07 27.90 32.05
N SER A 186 -8.28 27.98 32.60
CA SER A 186 -9.11 26.80 32.86
C SER A 186 -9.69 26.16 31.60
N GLY A 187 -9.63 26.85 30.45
CA GLY A 187 -10.19 26.39 29.18
C GLY A 187 -11.70 26.63 29.06
N VAL A 188 -12.32 27.31 30.04
CA VAL A 188 -13.74 27.69 29.99
C VAL A 188 -14.01 28.64 28.82
N GLU A 189 -13.03 29.47 28.45
CA GLU A 189 -13.14 30.34 27.28
C GLU A 189 -12.85 29.61 25.96
N ASP A 190 -11.99 28.58 25.94
CA ASP A 190 -11.80 27.69 24.77
C ASP A 190 -13.10 26.89 24.44
N GLU A 191 -14.06 26.79 25.38
CA GLU A 191 -15.41 26.23 25.17
C GLU A 191 -16.50 27.30 24.89
N ARG A 192 -16.22 28.61 25.08
CA ARG A 192 -17.17 29.72 24.85
C ARG A 192 -16.89 30.49 23.57
N GLU A 193 -15.63 30.82 23.29
CA GLU A 193 -15.20 31.44 22.03
C GLU A 193 -15.12 30.36 20.93
N GLY A 194 -16.30 29.96 20.46
CA GLY A 194 -16.48 28.83 19.55
C GLY A 194 -15.57 28.88 18.31
N GLU A 195 -15.23 30.05 17.76
CA GLU A 195 -14.46 30.13 16.52
C GLU A 195 -13.03 29.57 16.63
N ASP A 196 -12.27 29.86 17.69
CA ASP A 196 -10.88 29.40 17.81
C ASP A 196 -10.80 27.98 18.43
N GLY A 197 -11.74 27.63 19.31
CA GLY A 197 -11.94 26.27 19.83
C GLY A 197 -12.39 25.28 18.74
N GLU A 198 -13.38 25.64 17.91
CA GLU A 198 -13.76 24.88 16.73
C GLU A 198 -12.60 24.81 15.73
N SER A 199 -11.90 25.93 15.48
CA SER A 199 -10.72 25.94 14.61
C SER A 199 -9.61 24.99 15.08
N GLN A 200 -9.38 24.87 16.39
CA GLN A 200 -8.49 23.84 16.95
C GLN A 200 -9.00 22.44 16.62
N THR A 201 -10.24 22.10 17.00
CA THR A 201 -10.75 20.74 16.81
C THR A 201 -10.86 20.36 15.33
N VAL A 202 -11.18 21.29 14.44
CA VAL A 202 -11.17 21.09 12.98
C VAL A 202 -9.77 20.77 12.46
N ILE A 203 -8.73 21.49 12.91
CA ILE A 203 -7.34 21.21 12.51
C ILE A 203 -6.89 19.84 13.03
N GLU A 204 -7.20 19.50 14.28
CA GLU A 204 -6.83 18.20 14.89
C GLU A 204 -7.57 17.01 14.23
N ARG A 205 -8.86 17.17 13.89
CA ARG A 205 -9.64 16.20 13.10
C ARG A 205 -9.07 16.03 11.69
N GLU A 206 -8.70 17.12 11.01
CA GLU A 206 -8.16 17.09 9.65
C GLU A 206 -6.75 16.48 9.60
N ILE A 207 -5.86 16.82 10.55
CA ILE A 207 -4.58 16.13 10.77
C ILE A 207 -4.81 14.62 10.90
N SER A 208 -5.76 14.22 11.74
CA SER A 208 -6.10 12.81 11.94
C SER A 208 -6.59 12.15 10.66
N ARG A 209 -7.51 12.80 9.92
CA ARG A 209 -8.04 12.30 8.63
C ARG A 209 -6.94 12.08 7.60
N VAL A 210 -6.05 13.06 7.42
CA VAL A 210 -4.94 13.01 6.45
C VAL A 210 -3.88 11.97 6.85
N GLN A 211 -3.63 11.76 8.15
CA GLN A 211 -2.78 10.64 8.60
C GLN A 211 -3.35 9.28 8.21
N HIS A 212 -4.67 9.07 8.34
CA HIS A 212 -5.30 7.81 7.95
C HIS A 212 -5.23 7.58 6.42
N THR A 213 -5.50 8.59 5.59
CA THR A 213 -5.39 8.45 4.12
C THR A 213 -3.94 8.26 3.67
N ARG A 214 -2.98 8.96 4.28
CA ARG A 214 -1.54 8.77 4.06
C ARG A 214 -1.13 7.33 4.34
N ASN A 215 -1.53 6.77 5.49
CA ASN A 215 -1.20 5.39 5.86
C ASN A 215 -1.80 4.38 4.87
N ALA A 216 -3.06 4.54 4.47
CA ALA A 216 -3.71 3.66 3.50
C ALA A 216 -3.05 3.68 2.11
N SER A 217 -2.60 4.86 1.65
CA SER A 217 -1.82 5.00 0.40
C SER A 217 -0.41 4.40 0.56
N GLN A 218 0.25 4.58 1.70
CA GLN A 218 1.54 3.93 2.00
C GLN A 218 1.45 2.39 1.99
N GLU A 219 0.36 1.82 2.51
CA GLU A 219 0.06 0.39 2.41
C GLU A 219 -0.27 -0.05 0.97
N ARG A 220 -0.81 0.84 0.12
CA ARG A 220 -1.04 0.55 -1.31
C ARG A 220 0.26 0.57 -2.11
N VAL A 221 1.14 1.56 -1.89
CA VAL A 221 2.49 1.62 -2.45
C VAL A 221 3.25 0.32 -2.15
N GLN A 222 3.32 -0.11 -0.89
CA GLN A 222 4.00 -1.36 -0.51
C GLN A 222 3.42 -2.62 -1.17
N ARG A 223 2.11 -2.66 -1.41
CA ARG A 223 1.46 -3.76 -2.15
C ARG A 223 1.81 -3.74 -3.64
N LEU A 224 1.76 -2.57 -4.27
CA LEU A 224 2.11 -2.38 -5.68
C LEU A 224 3.60 -2.66 -5.94
N GLU A 225 4.49 -2.18 -5.07
CA GLU A 225 5.92 -2.53 -5.07
C GLU A 225 6.14 -4.05 -5.05
N LYS A 226 5.39 -4.77 -4.20
CA LYS A 226 5.50 -6.22 -4.07
C LYS A 226 4.97 -6.93 -5.32
N GLN A 227 3.79 -6.53 -5.81
CA GLN A 227 3.19 -7.09 -7.03
C GLN A 227 4.10 -6.89 -8.24
N LEU A 228 4.71 -5.70 -8.39
CA LEU A 228 5.68 -5.41 -9.44
C LEU A 228 6.90 -6.34 -9.37
N LYS A 229 7.50 -6.52 -8.17
CA LYS A 229 8.63 -7.43 -7.94
C LYS A 229 8.27 -8.91 -8.19
N GLU A 230 7.01 -9.31 -7.95
CA GLU A 230 6.50 -10.65 -8.23
C GLU A 230 6.28 -10.85 -9.75
N MET A 231 5.68 -9.89 -10.47
CA MET A 231 5.47 -9.94 -11.92
C MET A 231 6.77 -9.90 -12.73
N GLU A 232 7.76 -9.07 -12.33
CA GLU A 232 9.08 -9.06 -12.99
C GLU A 232 9.80 -10.40 -12.87
N LYS A 233 9.65 -11.07 -11.72
CA LYS A 233 10.18 -12.42 -11.47
C LYS A 233 9.43 -13.52 -12.21
N GLU A 234 8.12 -13.39 -12.40
CA GLU A 234 7.32 -14.30 -13.22
C GLU A 234 7.70 -14.19 -14.70
N LYS A 235 7.83 -12.98 -15.21
CA LYS A 235 8.32 -12.67 -16.56
C LYS A 235 9.70 -13.25 -16.85
N GLU A 236 10.65 -13.13 -15.92
CA GLU A 236 11.98 -13.76 -16.10
C GLU A 236 11.87 -15.29 -16.18
N LYS A 237 11.08 -15.93 -15.31
CA LYS A 237 10.83 -17.38 -15.34
C LYS A 237 10.16 -17.84 -16.63
N ALA A 238 9.11 -17.16 -17.07
CA ALA A 238 8.36 -17.56 -18.26
C ALA A 238 9.24 -17.44 -19.53
N LEU A 239 9.96 -16.33 -19.68
CA LEU A 239 10.85 -16.12 -20.82
C LEU A 239 12.10 -17.02 -20.77
N SER A 240 12.59 -17.41 -19.60
CA SER A 240 13.67 -18.42 -19.48
C SER A 240 13.18 -19.85 -19.77
N SER A 241 11.96 -20.20 -19.36
CA SER A 241 11.33 -21.49 -19.69
C SER A 241 11.18 -21.68 -21.21
N LEU A 242 10.59 -20.71 -21.91
CA LEU A 242 10.43 -20.77 -23.38
C LEU A 242 11.77 -20.79 -24.13
N ARG A 243 12.81 -20.12 -23.62
CA ARG A 243 14.18 -20.21 -24.16
C ARG A 243 14.76 -21.62 -24.01
N GLN A 244 14.45 -22.33 -22.92
CA GLN A 244 14.91 -23.70 -22.68
C GLN A 244 14.14 -24.73 -23.54
N GLU A 245 12.80 -24.67 -23.63
CA GLU A 245 12.01 -25.53 -24.52
C GLU A 245 12.50 -25.42 -25.98
N ARG A 246 12.69 -24.18 -26.46
CA ARG A 246 13.25 -23.91 -27.79
C ARG A 246 14.62 -24.54 -28.00
N LYS A 247 15.50 -24.49 -26.99
CA LYS A 247 16.84 -25.09 -27.04
C LYS A 247 16.77 -26.62 -27.13
N GLU A 248 15.89 -27.25 -26.37
CA GLU A 248 15.67 -28.70 -26.39
C GLU A 248 15.07 -29.19 -27.72
N LEU A 249 14.17 -28.41 -28.32
CA LEU A 249 13.62 -28.67 -29.66
C LEU A 249 14.68 -28.48 -30.76
N LEU A 250 15.54 -27.46 -30.66
CA LEU A 250 16.68 -27.29 -31.58
C LEU A 250 17.65 -28.47 -31.51
N HIS A 251 18.01 -28.93 -30.31
CA HIS A 251 18.82 -30.15 -30.13
C HIS A 251 18.13 -31.40 -30.70
N SER A 252 16.81 -31.49 -30.56
CA SER A 252 16.02 -32.62 -31.09
C SER A 252 15.89 -32.59 -32.62
N SER A 253 15.68 -31.41 -33.22
CA SER A 253 15.73 -31.20 -34.67
C SER A 253 17.11 -31.59 -35.22
N GLN A 254 18.20 -31.22 -34.53
CA GLN A 254 19.55 -31.60 -34.95
C GLN A 254 19.80 -33.13 -34.85
N ARG A 255 19.21 -33.82 -33.86
CA ARG A 255 19.27 -35.30 -33.77
C ARG A 255 18.54 -35.96 -34.96
N VAL A 256 17.30 -35.59 -35.21
CA VAL A 256 16.51 -36.11 -36.36
C VAL A 256 17.21 -35.84 -37.70
N LEU A 257 17.86 -34.68 -37.87
CA LEU A 257 18.66 -34.38 -39.06
C LEU A 257 19.93 -35.24 -39.16
N LYS A 258 20.61 -35.52 -38.04
CA LYS A 258 21.78 -36.42 -37.99
C LYS A 258 21.41 -37.88 -38.27
N GLU A 259 20.26 -38.34 -37.80
CA GLU A 259 19.74 -39.70 -38.00
C GLU A 259 19.23 -39.91 -39.44
N LYS A 260 18.67 -38.87 -40.09
CA LYS A 260 18.22 -38.96 -41.48
C LYS A 260 19.37 -39.06 -42.50
N LYS A 261 20.53 -38.43 -42.24
CA LYS A 261 21.69 -38.47 -43.15
C LYS A 261 22.14 -39.88 -43.54
N PRO A 262 22.49 -40.79 -42.61
CA PRO A 262 22.86 -42.16 -42.98
C PRO A 262 21.71 -42.93 -43.64
N LEU A 263 20.45 -42.58 -43.37
CA LEU A 263 19.29 -43.20 -44.03
C LEU A 263 19.20 -42.82 -45.52
N THR A 264 19.53 -41.57 -45.88
CA THR A 264 19.73 -41.17 -47.28
C THR A 264 20.97 -41.83 -47.89
N ASP A 265 22.05 -42.03 -47.13
CA ASP A 265 23.27 -42.69 -47.63
C ASP A 265 23.00 -44.16 -48.02
N TRP A 266 22.26 -44.91 -47.20
CA TRP A 266 21.77 -46.26 -47.57
C TRP A 266 20.85 -46.24 -48.79
N SER A 267 19.99 -45.22 -48.92
CA SER A 267 19.07 -45.08 -50.06
C SER A 267 19.81 -44.89 -51.40
N ASN A 268 21.01 -44.31 -51.38
CA ASN A 268 21.87 -44.16 -52.55
C ASN A 268 22.63 -45.46 -52.92
N ILE A 269 22.77 -46.42 -51.99
CA ILE A 269 23.50 -47.68 -52.19
C ILE A 269 22.63 -48.75 -52.86
N THR A 270 21.32 -48.78 -52.61
CA THR A 270 20.37 -49.71 -53.27
C THR A 270 20.05 -49.34 -54.72
N GLY A 271 20.82 -48.43 -55.33
CA GLY A 271 20.52 -47.74 -56.59
C GLY A 271 20.82 -48.49 -57.90
N SER A 272 21.11 -49.81 -57.90
CA SER A 272 21.18 -50.63 -59.13
C SER A 272 21.31 -52.14 -58.89
N THR A 273 20.22 -52.90 -59.01
CA THR A 273 20.18 -54.23 -59.70
C THR A 273 18.74 -54.79 -59.74
N PRO A 274 18.26 -55.31 -60.89
CA PRO A 274 16.97 -55.98 -60.98
C PRO A 274 17.09 -57.49 -60.72
N CYS A 275 16.92 -57.92 -59.47
CA CYS A 275 16.78 -59.35 -59.16
C CYS A 275 15.38 -59.86 -59.56
N VAL A 276 15.33 -60.67 -60.62
CA VAL A 276 14.12 -61.36 -61.08
C VAL A 276 13.66 -62.43 -60.09
N MET A 277 12.37 -62.76 -60.14
CA MET A 277 11.78 -63.77 -59.26
C MET A 277 12.26 -65.19 -59.61
N SER A 278 12.45 -66.03 -58.59
CA SER A 278 12.46 -67.49 -58.75
C SER A 278 11.68 -68.14 -57.59
N LEU A 279 11.15 -69.34 -57.83
CA LEU A 279 10.20 -70.03 -56.96
C LEU A 279 10.88 -71.14 -56.15
N SER A 280 10.29 -71.49 -54.99
CA SER A 280 10.73 -72.58 -54.11
C SER A 280 10.56 -73.96 -54.75
N PRO A 281 11.16 -75.01 -54.16
CA PRO A 281 10.30 -75.98 -53.47
C PRO A 281 10.84 -76.48 -52.11
N LEU A 282 10.06 -77.36 -51.48
CA LEU A 282 10.19 -77.87 -50.11
C LEU A 282 11.28 -78.95 -49.95
N THR A 283 11.84 -79.06 -48.74
CA THR A 283 12.08 -80.37 -48.08
C THR A 283 11.72 -80.30 -46.59
N ILE A 284 11.41 -81.45 -45.98
CA ILE A 284 11.02 -81.63 -44.57
C ILE A 284 11.95 -82.67 -43.96
N HIS A 285 12.54 -82.43 -42.78
CA HIS A 285 12.95 -83.53 -41.88
C HIS A 285 12.96 -83.13 -40.38
N LYS A 286 12.44 -84.06 -39.56
CA LYS A 286 12.64 -84.21 -38.09
C LYS A 286 14.08 -84.69 -37.80
N ALA A 287 14.67 -84.65 -36.60
CA ALA A 287 14.44 -83.99 -35.28
C ALA A 287 15.76 -84.24 -34.45
N ALA A 288 15.91 -84.25 -33.11
CA ALA A 288 15.05 -84.12 -31.92
C ALA A 288 15.91 -83.76 -30.68
N GLN A 289 15.28 -83.38 -29.55
CA GLN A 289 15.85 -83.34 -28.18
C GLN A 289 17.04 -82.37 -27.94
N GLU A 290 17.38 -81.92 -26.72
CA GLU A 290 16.67 -81.81 -25.42
C GLU A 290 17.45 -80.88 -24.48
N SER A 291 16.76 -80.02 -23.71
CA SER A 291 17.21 -79.53 -22.38
C SER A 291 16.27 -78.45 -21.81
N LEU A 292 15.50 -78.82 -20.79
CA LEU A 292 14.86 -77.87 -19.87
C LEU A 292 15.83 -77.61 -18.70
N LYS A 293 16.08 -76.33 -18.32
CA LYS A 293 16.05 -75.91 -16.91
C LYS A 293 16.11 -74.37 -16.69
N ASP A 294 15.26 -73.91 -15.77
CA ASP A 294 15.43 -72.83 -14.78
C ASP A 294 15.52 -71.32 -15.13
N ARG A 295 14.57 -70.61 -14.48
CA ARG A 295 14.49 -69.20 -14.01
C ARG A 295 13.74 -68.21 -14.92
N SER A 296 12.54 -67.72 -14.55
CA SER A 296 12.09 -66.93 -13.36
C SER A 296 12.70 -65.51 -13.30
N SER A 297 11.96 -64.42 -13.13
CA SER A 297 10.49 -64.25 -12.95
C SER A 297 10.06 -62.77 -13.15
N LEU A 298 8.77 -62.54 -13.43
CA LEU A 298 8.10 -61.23 -13.30
C LEU A 298 7.25 -61.22 -12.00
N PRO A 299 7.03 -60.04 -11.38
CA PRO A 299 5.79 -59.27 -11.59
C PRO A 299 6.07 -57.77 -11.84
N ARG A 300 5.35 -57.02 -12.70
CA ARG A 300 3.89 -56.82 -12.92
C ARG A 300 3.30 -55.69 -12.04
N ARG A 301 2.95 -54.58 -12.71
CA ARG A 301 2.18 -53.40 -12.23
C ARG A 301 1.06 -53.71 -11.24
N ARG A 302 0.82 -52.75 -10.32
CA ARG A 302 -0.56 -52.36 -9.92
C ARG A 302 -0.64 -50.86 -9.65
N SER A 303 -1.86 -50.32 -9.75
CA SER A 303 -2.21 -48.90 -9.55
C SER A 303 -3.46 -48.82 -8.67
N SER A 304 -3.60 -47.79 -7.81
CA SER A 304 -4.87 -47.04 -7.58
C SER A 304 -4.83 -46.08 -6.36
N HIS A 305 -4.89 -44.77 -6.64
CA HIS A 305 -5.95 -43.81 -6.23
C HIS A 305 -6.38 -43.59 -4.74
N LYS A 306 -6.96 -42.40 -4.46
CA LYS A 306 -7.51 -41.85 -3.17
C LYS A 306 -6.48 -41.36 -2.13
N LYS A 307 -6.75 -40.37 -1.25
CA LYS A 307 -7.72 -39.23 -1.20
C LYS A 307 -7.21 -38.20 -0.14
N ASN A 308 -7.67 -36.94 -0.21
CA ASN A 308 -7.43 -35.86 0.78
C ASN A 308 -8.33 -35.91 2.05
N THR A 309 -8.02 -34.99 2.99
CA THR A 309 -8.56 -34.70 4.36
C THR A 309 -7.90 -35.54 5.48
N ASP A 310 -7.62 -35.04 6.70
CA ASP A 310 -8.31 -34.01 7.51
C ASP A 310 -7.44 -33.02 8.36
N ARG A 311 -8.09 -32.26 9.25
CA ARG A 311 -7.67 -31.03 10.00
C ARG A 311 -6.93 -31.34 11.35
N PRO A 312 -6.20 -30.38 12.01
CA PRO A 312 -5.27 -30.69 13.12
C PRO A 312 -5.85 -30.54 14.54
N LEU A 313 -5.06 -30.95 15.55
CA LEU A 313 -5.32 -30.81 16.99
C LEU A 313 -4.32 -29.85 17.68
N SER A 314 -4.52 -29.59 18.99
CA SER A 314 -4.03 -28.38 19.67
C SER A 314 -3.30 -28.64 21.01
N ALA A 315 -2.61 -27.59 21.49
CA ALA A 315 -2.29 -27.25 22.88
C ALA A 315 -1.32 -28.12 23.73
N GLN A 316 -0.05 -27.70 23.74
CA GLN A 316 0.83 -27.44 24.92
C GLN A 316 2.06 -26.64 24.37
N GLY A 317 2.74 -25.72 25.07
CA GLY A 317 3.09 -25.64 26.49
C GLY A 317 4.49 -26.27 26.68
N GLU A 318 5.59 -25.57 26.99
CA GLU A 318 5.79 -24.20 27.46
C GLU A 318 7.21 -23.63 27.13
N GLN A 319 7.38 -22.32 27.33
CA GLN A 319 8.62 -21.59 27.71
C GLN A 319 10.00 -21.96 27.08
N ALA A 320 10.53 -21.05 26.25
CA ALA A 320 11.93 -20.60 26.35
C ALA A 320 12.12 -19.16 25.85
N ARG A 321 13.01 -18.41 26.50
CA ARG A 321 13.41 -17.02 26.17
C ARG A 321 14.27 -17.02 24.88
N GLN A 322 14.54 -15.94 24.14
CA GLN A 322 15.15 -14.69 24.61
C GLN A 322 15.34 -13.68 23.46
N VAL A 323 14.76 -12.48 23.55
CA VAL A 323 15.15 -11.31 22.73
C VAL A 323 15.37 -10.11 23.66
N LYS A 324 16.58 -9.52 23.62
CA LYS A 324 17.09 -8.57 24.61
C LYS A 324 16.88 -7.12 24.15
N ARG A 325 15.84 -6.44 24.64
CA ARG A 325 15.70 -4.99 24.45
C ARG A 325 16.55 -4.21 25.47
N HIS A 326 17.51 -3.45 24.96
CA HIS A 326 17.98 -2.20 25.55
C HIS A 326 16.88 -1.12 25.30
N SER A 327 16.77 0.00 26.02
CA SER A 327 17.27 0.46 27.33
C SER A 327 16.42 1.70 27.72
N LEU A 328 16.65 2.29 28.91
CA LEU A 328 16.02 3.53 29.43
C LEU A 328 14.52 3.38 29.80
N GLY A 329 14.02 4.01 30.86
CA GLY A 329 14.67 4.87 31.86
C GLY A 329 13.86 4.96 33.17
N HIS A 330 14.42 5.65 34.17
CA HIS A 330 13.95 5.67 35.56
C HIS A 330 12.47 6.05 35.76
N LYS A 331 11.81 5.38 36.71
CA LYS A 331 10.76 5.97 37.55
C LYS A 331 11.01 5.60 39.01
N TYR A 332 11.48 6.57 39.78
CA TYR A 332 11.48 6.49 41.25
C TYR A 332 10.07 6.82 41.79
N LEU A 333 9.77 6.22 42.95
CA LEU A 333 9.04 6.69 44.14
C LEU A 333 8.15 7.96 44.03
N LEU A 334 7.04 8.11 44.77
CA LEU A 334 6.70 7.54 46.10
C LEU A 334 5.31 6.86 46.17
N LYS A 335 5.05 6.18 47.30
CA LYS A 335 3.70 5.82 47.81
C LYS A 335 3.29 6.77 48.95
N CYS A 336 2.04 7.21 48.95
CA CYS A 336 1.14 7.45 50.10
C CYS A 336 -0.28 7.71 49.54
N GLY A 337 -1.40 7.37 50.19
CA GLY A 337 -1.60 6.57 51.40
C GLY A 337 -2.57 7.24 52.39
N LEU A 338 -3.77 6.67 52.56
CA LEU A 338 -4.85 7.12 53.49
C LEU A 338 -5.46 8.49 53.09
N THR A 339 -6.70 8.87 53.43
CA THR A 339 -7.86 8.17 54.05
C THR A 339 -9.16 8.80 53.52
N GLY A 340 -10.28 8.06 53.55
CA GLY A 340 -11.60 8.63 53.24
C GLY A 340 -12.29 9.27 54.46
N VAL A 341 -13.29 10.12 54.20
CA VAL A 341 -14.30 10.63 55.15
C VAL A 341 -15.64 10.71 54.40
N ARG A 342 -16.76 10.53 55.10
CA ARG A 342 -18.11 10.78 54.58
C ARG A 342 -18.50 12.24 54.81
N LEU A 343 -19.32 12.79 53.91
CA LEU A 343 -20.50 13.59 54.24
C LEU A 343 -21.57 13.31 53.18
#